data_AF-A0AAD9BXP2-F1
#
_entry.id   AF-A0AAD9BXP2-F1
#
_cell.length_a   1.000
_cell.length_b   1.000
_cell.length_c   1.000
_cell.angle_alpha   90.00
_cell.angle_beta   90.00
_cell.angle_gamma   90.00
#
_symmetry.space_group_name_H-M   'P 1'
#
loop_
_entity.id
_entity.type
_entity.pdbx_description
1 polymer ?
#
loop_
_entity_poly.entity_id
_entity_poly.type
_entity_poly.pdbx_seq_one_letter_code
_entity_poly.pdbx_strand_id
1 'polypeptide(L)'
;MGKGVFLSKALAVTCAVVAVAAAATIIALAVVYAQEKSKNEVKPTSTATPITTTTPSTPKEPWDHYRLPKSLSPVSYNVTLRPRLKPNANGLYIFTGESTVVFKCVKETDLIIIHSNKLNLTNFDGFLAKLMGLNGATAPNLKKT
;
A
#
# COMPACT_ATOMS: atom_id res chain seq x y z
N MET A 1 10.36 -31.54 -54.11
CA MET A 1 9.13 -32.27 -53.79
C MET A 1 8.46 -31.60 -52.60
N GLY A 2 7.40 -30.80 -52.82
CA GLY A 2 6.70 -30.11 -51.73
C GLY A 2 5.71 -31.06 -51.05
N LYS A 3 5.80 -31.19 -49.72
CA LYS A 3 4.81 -31.94 -48.91
C LYS A 3 3.65 -31.01 -48.58
N GLY A 4 2.47 -31.26 -49.14
CA GLY A 4 1.25 -30.54 -48.79
C GLY A 4 0.74 -30.94 -47.41
N VAL A 5 0.26 -29.97 -46.63
CA VAL A 5 -0.40 -30.20 -45.33
C VAL A 5 -1.90 -30.37 -45.59
N PHE A 6 -2.46 -31.53 -45.25
CA PHE A 6 -3.89 -31.81 -45.41
C PHE A 6 -4.62 -31.55 -44.09
N LEU A 7 -5.44 -30.51 -44.04
CA LEU A 7 -6.24 -30.14 -42.87
C LEU A 7 -7.66 -30.71 -43.01
N SER A 8 -8.12 -31.49 -42.03
CA SER A 8 -9.50 -31.98 -42.02
C SER A 8 -10.47 -30.85 -41.69
N LYS A 9 -11.69 -30.90 -42.23
CA LYS A 9 -12.72 -29.87 -41.97
C LYS A 9 -13.00 -29.69 -40.47
N ALA A 10 -12.98 -30.79 -39.70
CA ALA A 10 -13.15 -30.74 -38.25
C ALA A 10 -12.01 -30.02 -37.53
N LEU A 11 -10.76 -30.25 -37.96
CA LEU A 11 -9.58 -29.60 -37.39
C LEU A 11 -9.54 -28.10 -37.73
N ALA A 12 -9.99 -27.72 -38.93
CA ALA A 12 -10.12 -26.32 -39.32
C ALA A 12 -11.15 -25.56 -38.46
N VAL A 13 -12.32 -26.17 -38.21
CA VAL A 13 -13.37 -25.57 -37.38
C VAL A 13 -12.93 -25.42 -35.93
N THR A 14 -12.28 -26.44 -35.36
CA THR A 14 -11.76 -26.35 -33.99
C THR A 14 -10.69 -25.26 -33.86
N CYS A 15 -9.76 -25.18 -34.81
CA CYS A 15 -8.76 -24.09 -34.82
C CYS A 15 -9.40 -22.71 -34.91
N ALA A 16 -10.44 -22.54 -35.73
CA ALA A 16 -11.17 -21.27 -35.83
C ALA A 16 -11.87 -20.90 -34.51
N VAL A 17 -12.54 -21.86 -33.85
CA VAL A 17 -13.19 -21.62 -32.56
C VAL A 17 -12.17 -21.24 -31.48
N VAL A 18 -11.03 -21.95 -31.43
CA VAL A 18 -9.94 -21.63 -30.48
C VAL A 18 -9.38 -20.22 -30.74
N ALA A 19 -9.19 -19.84 -32.01
CA ALA A 19 -8.69 -18.51 -32.36
C ALA A 19 -9.67 -17.40 -31.93
N VAL A 20 -10.99 -17.60 -32.14
CA VAL A 20 -12.02 -16.63 -31.72
C VAL A 20 -12.07 -16.52 -30.20
N ALA A 21 -12.00 -17.65 -29.48
CA ALA A 21 -11.98 -17.64 -28.01
C ALA A 21 -10.74 -16.91 -27.46
N ALA A 22 -9.56 -17.15 -28.04
CA ALA A 22 -8.33 -16.47 -27.66
C ALA A 22 -8.39 -14.96 -27.96
N ALA A 23 -8.96 -14.55 -29.09
CA ALA A 23 -9.12 -13.13 -29.41
C ALA A 23 -10.06 -12.44 -28.40
N ALA A 24 -11.17 -13.07 -28.04
CA ALA A 24 -12.12 -12.53 -27.06
C ALA A 24 -11.48 -12.35 -25.67
N THR A 25 -10.68 -13.32 -25.20
CA THR A 25 -10.01 -13.21 -23.90
C THR A 25 -8.93 -12.14 -23.89
N ILE A 26 -8.14 -11.99 -24.95
CA ILE A 26 -7.13 -10.93 -25.07
C ILE A 26 -7.79 -9.55 -25.01
N ILE A 27 -8.90 -9.34 -25.73
CA ILE A 27 -9.63 -8.06 -25.72
C ILE A 27 -10.19 -7.77 -24.31
N ALA A 28 -10.79 -8.76 -23.65
CA ALA A 28 -11.31 -8.58 -22.30
C ALA A 28 -10.21 -8.19 -21.30
N LEU A 29 -9.07 -8.88 -21.34
CA LEU A 29 -7.92 -8.55 -20.49
C LEU A 29 -7.32 -7.18 -20.81
N ALA A 30 -7.27 -6.79 -22.09
CA ALA A 30 -6.79 -5.47 -22.50
C ALA A 30 -7.69 -4.34 -21.97
N VAL A 31 -9.01 -4.52 -21.98
CA VAL A 31 -9.96 -3.54 -21.41
C VAL A 31 -9.82 -3.45 -19.90
N VAL A 32 -9.73 -4.59 -19.19
CA VAL A 32 -9.49 -4.61 -17.73
C VAL A 32 -8.16 -3.92 -17.40
N TYR A 33 -7.10 -4.22 -18.14
CA TYR A 33 -5.80 -3.58 -17.97
C TYR A 33 -5.86 -2.06 -18.24
N ALA A 34 -6.56 -1.63 -19.29
CA ALA A 34 -6.75 -0.21 -19.58
C ALA A 34 -7.54 0.52 -18.48
N GLN A 35 -8.56 -0.12 -17.89
CA GLN A 35 -9.28 0.40 -16.74
C GLN A 35 -8.41 0.48 -15.47
N GLU A 36 -7.63 -0.54 -15.19
CA GLU A 36 -6.70 -0.53 -14.05
C GLU A 36 -5.58 0.49 -14.24
N LYS A 37 -5.10 0.68 -15.48
CA LYS A 37 -4.13 1.72 -15.81
C LYS A 37 -4.74 3.12 -15.65
N SER A 38 -5.96 3.36 -16.13
CA SER A 38 -6.60 4.68 -16.01
C SER A 38 -6.92 5.06 -14.56
N LYS A 39 -7.27 4.09 -13.71
CA LYS A 39 -7.40 4.30 -12.26
C LYS A 39 -6.07 4.68 -11.58
N ASN A 40 -4.95 4.22 -12.13
CA ASN A 40 -3.62 4.38 -11.54
C ASN A 40 -2.75 5.43 -12.25
N GLU A 41 -3.26 6.13 -13.28
CA GLU A 41 -2.52 7.24 -13.89
C GLU A 41 -2.51 8.48 -12.98
N VAL A 42 -1.36 8.70 -12.33
CA VAL A 42 -0.97 10.02 -11.83
C VAL A 42 -0.59 10.87 -13.04
N LYS A 43 -1.48 11.77 -13.45
CA LYS A 43 -1.24 12.77 -14.49
C LYS A 43 -0.01 13.61 -14.11
N PRO A 44 0.97 13.81 -15.00
CA PRO A 44 2.06 14.76 -14.75
C PRO A 44 1.50 16.18 -14.88
N THR A 45 1.30 16.86 -13.74
CA THR A 45 0.97 18.29 -13.72
C THR A 45 2.24 19.10 -13.87
N SER A 46 2.44 19.63 -15.07
CA SER A 46 3.34 20.76 -15.32
C SER A 46 2.77 22.05 -14.71
N THR A 47 3.69 22.90 -14.29
CA THR A 47 3.60 24.08 -13.44
C THR A 47 2.61 25.18 -13.88
N ALA A 48 1.94 25.76 -12.86
CA ALA A 48 1.36 27.13 -12.72
C ALA A 48 0.08 27.54 -13.50
N THR A 49 -1.08 27.45 -12.84
CA THR A 49 -2.05 28.55 -12.51
C THR A 49 -3.28 27.99 -11.76
N PRO A 50 -3.93 28.75 -10.86
CA PRO A 50 -4.98 28.20 -9.98
C PRO A 50 -6.31 28.08 -10.74
N ILE A 51 -6.69 26.86 -11.09
CA ILE A 51 -8.06 26.53 -11.53
C ILE A 51 -8.78 25.91 -10.34
N THR A 52 -9.67 26.67 -9.72
CA THR A 52 -10.66 26.18 -8.75
C THR A 52 -11.59 25.20 -9.46
N THR A 53 -11.24 23.93 -9.44
CA THR A 53 -12.16 22.84 -9.74
C THR A 53 -12.91 22.51 -8.44
N THR A 54 -14.16 22.94 -8.34
CA THR A 54 -15.05 22.61 -7.22
C THR A 54 -15.53 21.17 -7.36
N THR A 55 -14.68 20.22 -6.97
CA THR A 55 -15.12 18.86 -6.63
C THR A 55 -15.74 18.93 -5.23
N PRO A 56 -16.88 18.25 -4.94
CA PRO A 56 -17.41 18.19 -3.59
C PRO A 56 -16.35 17.58 -2.67
N SER A 57 -15.73 18.41 -1.82
CA SER A 57 -14.72 17.93 -0.89
C SER A 57 -15.45 17.17 0.21
N THR A 58 -15.48 15.85 0.10
CA THR A 58 -15.72 15.01 1.28
C THR A 58 -14.73 15.49 2.37
N PRO A 59 -15.19 15.73 3.61
CA PRO A 59 -14.28 16.07 4.70
C PRO A 59 -13.18 15.01 4.76
N LYS A 60 -11.93 15.43 4.60
CA LYS A 60 -10.79 14.52 4.69
C LYS A 60 -10.44 14.35 6.15
N GLU A 61 -10.39 13.12 6.60
CA GLU A 61 -9.93 12.81 7.95
C GLU A 61 -8.42 13.05 8.05
N PRO A 62 -7.86 13.27 9.25
CA PRO A 62 -6.44 13.54 9.43
C PRO A 62 -5.51 12.49 8.81
N TRP A 63 -5.93 11.22 8.73
CA TRP A 63 -5.18 10.12 8.13
C TRP A 63 -5.32 10.00 6.60
N ASP A 64 -6.29 10.69 5.99
CA ASP A 64 -6.44 10.73 4.53
C ASP A 64 -5.42 11.68 3.87
N HIS A 65 -4.76 12.50 4.69
CA HIS A 65 -3.68 13.37 4.25
C HIS A 65 -2.36 12.61 4.16
N TYR A 66 -1.70 12.70 3.01
CA TYR A 66 -0.38 12.10 2.80
C TYR A 66 0.69 12.66 3.75
N ARG A 67 0.57 13.91 4.16
CA ARG A 67 1.48 14.56 5.11
C ARG A 67 0.97 14.37 6.53
N LEU A 68 1.86 13.97 7.43
CA LEU A 68 1.55 13.85 8.85
C LEU A 68 1.15 15.21 9.46
N PRO A 69 0.26 15.21 10.47
CA PRO A 69 -0.02 16.38 11.26
C PRO A 69 1.25 16.93 11.94
N LYS A 70 1.30 18.25 12.10
CA LYS A 70 2.40 18.94 12.79
C LYS A 70 2.17 19.03 14.32
N SER A 71 1.31 18.18 14.89
CA SER A 71 0.99 18.17 16.33
C SER A 71 2.07 17.49 17.16
N LEU A 72 2.76 16.51 16.60
CA LEU A 72 3.83 15.76 17.24
C LEU A 72 5.14 15.95 16.48
N SER A 73 6.21 16.26 17.20
CA SER A 73 7.56 16.40 16.64
C SER A 73 8.47 15.33 17.24
N PRO A 74 9.07 14.42 16.46
CA PRO A 74 10.03 13.46 16.98
C PRO A 74 11.29 14.17 17.51
N VAL A 75 11.88 13.59 18.56
CA VAL A 75 13.12 14.05 19.19
C VAL A 75 14.22 13.02 18.98
N SER A 76 13.93 11.75 19.23
CA SER A 76 14.90 10.66 19.05
C SER A 76 14.20 9.32 18.80
N TYR A 77 14.88 8.45 18.06
CA TYR A 77 14.46 7.08 17.84
C TYR A 77 15.50 6.11 18.41
N ASN A 78 15.02 5.06 19.08
CA ASN A 78 15.81 3.89 19.41
C ASN A 78 15.26 2.72 18.59
N VAL A 79 16.04 2.22 17.64
CA VAL A 79 15.61 1.20 16.69
C VAL A 79 16.57 0.02 16.75
N THR A 80 16.04 -1.15 17.04
CA THR A 80 16.78 -2.42 16.99
C THR A 80 16.21 -3.29 15.89
N LEU A 81 17.04 -3.69 14.94
CA LEU A 81 16.67 -4.60 13.86
C LEU A 81 17.47 -5.91 13.96
N ARG A 82 16.78 -7.02 13.75
CA ARG A 82 17.32 -8.38 13.80
C ARG A 82 16.97 -9.11 12.49
N PRO A 83 17.73 -8.86 11.41
CA PRO A 83 17.54 -9.57 10.15
C PRO A 83 17.96 -11.03 10.29
N ARG A 84 17.20 -11.94 9.67
CA ARG A 84 17.56 -13.35 9.57
C ARG A 84 18.31 -13.58 8.26
N LEU A 85 19.55 -14.06 8.37
CA LEU A 85 20.42 -14.32 7.21
C LEU A 85 20.13 -15.66 6.52
N LYS A 86 19.18 -16.43 7.05
CA LYS A 86 18.67 -17.67 6.45
C LYS A 86 17.16 -17.52 6.23
N PRO A 87 16.63 -18.07 5.12
CA PRO A 87 15.20 -18.03 4.86
C PRO A 87 14.42 -18.88 5.88
N ASN A 88 13.15 -18.54 6.08
CA ASN A 88 12.22 -19.36 6.86
C ASN A 88 11.75 -20.61 6.07
N ALA A 89 10.85 -21.40 6.65
CA ALA A 89 10.31 -22.61 6.02
C ALA A 89 9.65 -22.37 4.64
N ASN A 90 9.18 -21.15 4.38
CA ASN A 90 8.54 -20.76 3.12
C ASN A 90 9.53 -20.14 2.12
N GLY A 91 10.84 -20.16 2.41
CA GLY A 91 11.87 -19.56 1.56
C GLY A 91 11.99 -18.04 1.69
N LEU A 92 11.32 -17.40 2.66
CA LEU A 92 11.31 -15.94 2.81
C LEU A 92 12.36 -15.44 3.82
N TYR A 93 13.07 -14.37 3.46
CA TYR A 93 13.92 -13.63 4.38
C TYR A 93 13.09 -12.64 5.20
N ILE A 94 13.23 -12.71 6.52
CA ILE A 94 12.46 -11.88 7.46
C ILE A 94 13.40 -11.13 8.40
N PHE A 95 12.90 -10.05 8.97
CA PHE A 95 13.52 -9.38 10.11
C PHE A 95 12.49 -9.20 11.22
N THR A 96 12.97 -9.17 12.45
CA THR A 96 12.19 -8.68 13.58
C THR A 96 12.88 -7.46 14.16
N GLY A 97 12.15 -6.64 14.90
CA GLY A 97 12.74 -5.45 15.49
C GLY A 97 11.82 -4.78 16.49
N GLU A 98 12.38 -3.80 17.16
CA GLU A 98 11.68 -2.92 18.08
C GLU A 98 12.03 -1.48 17.73
N SER A 99 11.04 -0.60 17.82
CA SER A 99 11.21 0.83 17.56
C SER A 99 10.53 1.61 18.67
N THR A 100 11.29 2.42 19.37
CA THR A 100 10.80 3.38 20.35
C THR A 100 11.08 4.78 19.84
N VAL A 101 10.04 5.62 19.82
CA VAL A 101 10.16 7.03 19.45
C VAL A 101 9.86 7.91 20.65
N VAL A 102 10.76 8.84 20.94
CA VAL A 102 10.49 9.98 21.80
C VAL A 102 10.01 11.12 20.92
N PHE A 103 8.85 11.66 21.21
CA PHE A 103 8.31 12.84 20.52
C PHE A 103 7.80 13.86 21.53
N LYS A 104 7.81 15.12 21.10
CA LYS A 104 7.23 16.26 21.82
C LYS A 104 5.86 16.56 21.22
N CYS A 105 4.85 16.68 22.08
CA CYS A 105 3.56 17.24 21.70
C CYS A 105 3.73 18.77 21.59
N VAL A 106 3.68 19.31 20.37
CA VAL A 106 3.82 20.75 20.10
C VAL A 106 2.48 21.45 19.95
N LYS A 107 1.43 20.70 19.63
CA LYS A 107 0.03 21.16 19.64
C LYS A 107 -0.82 20.07 20.27
N GLU A 108 -1.76 20.48 21.11
CA GLU A 108 -2.71 19.57 21.74
C GLU A 108 -3.42 18.71 20.69
N THR A 109 -3.47 17.40 20.94
CA THR A 109 -4.06 16.42 20.03
C THR A 109 -4.40 15.16 20.80
N ASP A 110 -5.45 14.48 20.36
CA ASP A 110 -5.88 13.15 20.82
C ASP A 110 -5.49 12.04 19.82
N LEU A 111 -4.73 12.38 18.78
CA LEU A 111 -4.33 11.48 17.70
C LEU A 111 -2.81 11.43 17.54
N ILE A 112 -2.27 10.21 17.49
CA ILE A 112 -0.89 9.93 17.11
C ILE A 112 -0.94 9.24 15.75
N ILE A 113 -0.44 9.91 14.71
CA ILE A 113 -0.34 9.35 13.35
C ILE A 113 1.14 9.18 13.01
N ILE A 114 1.53 7.95 12.72
CA ILE A 114 2.90 7.57 12.33
C ILE A 114 2.81 6.67 11.10
N HIS A 115 3.79 6.77 10.21
CA HIS A 115 3.87 5.91 9.04
C HIS A 115 4.23 4.46 9.42
N SER A 116 3.51 3.51 8.83
CA SER A 116 3.82 2.09 8.85
C SER A 116 3.58 1.52 7.45
N ASN A 117 4.52 0.75 6.93
CA ASN A 117 4.42 0.18 5.58
C ASN A 117 4.92 -1.25 5.56
N LYS A 118 4.04 -2.20 5.24
CA LYS A 118 4.35 -3.64 5.16
C LYS A 118 5.03 -4.19 6.42
N LEU A 119 4.63 -3.67 7.59
CA LEU A 119 5.08 -4.15 8.89
C LEU A 119 3.94 -4.89 9.59
N ASN A 120 4.25 -6.05 10.15
CA ASN A 120 3.34 -6.75 11.06
C ASN A 120 3.65 -6.29 12.48
N LEU A 121 2.71 -5.59 13.12
CA LEU A 121 2.88 -5.06 14.47
C LEU A 121 2.45 -6.09 15.51
N THR A 122 3.19 -6.17 16.62
CA THR A 122 2.87 -7.02 17.76
C THR A 122 1.83 -6.36 18.65
N ASN A 123 0.89 -7.14 19.18
CA ASN A 123 -0.15 -6.65 20.08
C ASN A 123 0.36 -6.56 21.53
N PHE A 124 -0.04 -5.51 22.23
CA PHE A 124 0.20 -5.23 23.64
C PHE A 124 -1.16 -4.93 24.29
N ASP A 125 -1.72 -5.90 25.01
CA ASP A 125 -2.98 -5.77 25.76
C ASP A 125 -4.14 -5.17 24.93
N GLY A 126 -4.27 -5.59 23.67
CA GLY A 126 -5.30 -5.11 22.75
C GLY A 126 -4.86 -3.96 21.84
N PHE A 127 -3.69 -3.35 22.06
CA PHE A 127 -3.18 -2.24 21.26
C PHE A 127 -1.97 -2.63 20.40
N LEU A 128 -1.74 -1.92 19.30
CA LEU A 128 -0.57 -2.15 18.42
C LEU A 128 0.68 -1.35 18.82
N ALA A 129 0.56 -0.52 19.86
CA ALA A 129 1.63 0.30 20.41
C ALA A 129 1.41 0.55 21.89
N LYS A 130 2.49 0.88 22.61
CA LYS A 130 2.47 1.29 24.01
C LYS A 130 2.96 2.72 24.13
N LEU A 131 2.27 3.52 24.94
CA LEU A 131 2.69 4.89 25.25
C LEU A 131 3.27 4.97 26.66
N MET A 132 4.36 5.72 26.81
CA MET A 132 5.02 5.95 28.10
C MET A 132 5.39 7.43 28.21
N GLY A 133 5.21 8.00 29.40
CA GLY A 133 5.69 9.35 29.68
C GLY A 133 7.16 9.32 30.06
N LEU A 134 7.88 10.39 29.74
CA LEU A 134 9.29 10.54 30.10
C LEU A 134 9.45 11.14 31.49
N ASN A 135 10.56 10.85 32.16
CA ASN A 135 10.91 11.40 33.46
C ASN A 135 9.87 11.17 34.55
N GLY A 136 9.20 10.00 34.53
CA GLY A 136 8.17 9.65 35.50
C GLY A 136 6.80 10.30 35.25
N ALA A 137 6.63 11.03 34.14
CA ALA A 137 5.32 11.52 33.75
C ALA A 137 4.38 10.36 33.37
N THR A 138 3.10 10.49 33.70
CA THR A 138 2.07 9.53 33.30
C THR A 138 1.69 9.76 31.84
N ALA A 139 1.70 8.69 31.03
CA ALA A 139 1.19 8.75 29.66
C ALA A 139 -0.34 8.82 29.63
N PRO A 140 -0.95 9.51 28.64
CA PRO A 140 -2.39 9.42 28.42
C PRO A 140 -2.79 8.00 27.99
N ASN A 141 -4.02 7.61 28.33
CA ASN A 141 -4.56 6.31 27.98
C ASN A 141 -4.85 6.20 26.48
N LEU A 142 -4.51 5.06 25.89
CA LEU A 142 -4.87 4.74 24.51
C LEU A 142 -6.34 4.29 24.45
N LYS A 143 -7.11 4.86 23.51
CA LYS A 143 -8.50 4.45 23.25
C LYS A 143 -8.61 3.37 22.17
N LYS A 144 -7.80 3.50 21.11
CA LYS A 144 -7.72 2.57 19.98
C LYS A 144 -6.38 2.72 19.26
N THR A 145 -5.98 1.69 18.51
CA THR A 145 -4.83 1.68 17.59
C THR A 145 -5.21 1.02 16.29
#